data_AF-A0A6N7TMW1-F1
#
_entry.id   AF-A0A6N7TMW1-F1
#
_cell.length_a   1.000
_cell.length_b   1.000
_cell.length_c   1.000
_cell.angle_alpha   90.00
_cell.angle_beta   90.00
_cell.angle_gamma   90.00
#
_symmetry.space_group_name_H-M   'P 1'
#
loop_
_entity.id
_entity.type
_entity.pdbx_description
1 polymer ?
#
loop_
_entity_poly.entity_id
_entity_poly.type
_entity_poly.pdbx_seq_one_letter_code
_entity_poly.pdbx_strand_id
1 'polypeptide(L)'
;MSKPIFEQPAGYHFRADGVQMSLDWRTNFGAEKTAALQKAQFATAQKAAALIDQYVPFDTGILKNSVNQASKFDEGLLVYNTPYARRQFYLHPEGECLHGENGLRGSYWGQRALADYGEAIAYIATQAVTTFWGGMGHL
;
A
#
# COMPACT_ATOMS: atom_id res chain seq x y z
N MET A 1 -34.55 0.98 32.62
CA MET A 1 -33.96 1.02 31.27
C MET A 1 -33.46 -0.37 30.92
N SER A 2 -33.95 -0.97 29.83
CA SER A 2 -33.39 -2.23 29.32
C SER A 2 -31.94 -2.00 28.87
N LYS A 3 -31.07 -2.95 29.18
CA LYS A 3 -29.65 -2.86 28.84
C LYS A 3 -29.49 -3.14 27.34
N PRO A 4 -28.77 -2.31 26.57
CA PRO A 4 -28.50 -2.60 25.17
C PRO A 4 -27.71 -3.91 25.07
N ILE A 5 -28.15 -4.80 24.18
CA ILE A 5 -27.46 -6.06 23.88
C ILE A 5 -26.59 -5.81 22.65
N PHE A 6 -25.32 -6.22 22.73
CA PHE A 6 -24.36 -6.03 21.66
C PHE A 6 -23.99 -7.38 21.06
N GLU A 7 -24.47 -7.64 19.84
CA GLU A 7 -24.16 -8.85 19.07
C GLU A 7 -23.14 -8.52 17.98
N GLN A 8 -21.85 -8.68 18.28
CA GLN A 8 -20.81 -8.75 17.25
C GLN A 8 -20.90 -10.13 16.57
N PRO A 9 -20.83 -10.27 15.23
CA PRO A 9 -20.34 -9.34 14.20
C PRO A 9 -21.45 -8.87 13.22
N ALA A 10 -22.73 -9.01 13.56
CA ALA A 10 -23.83 -8.91 12.60
C ALA A 10 -24.52 -7.54 12.47
N GLY A 11 -24.31 -6.62 13.42
CA GLY A 11 -25.02 -5.34 13.39
C GLY A 11 -25.24 -4.73 14.76
N TYR A 12 -26.05 -3.67 14.81
CA TYR A 12 -26.53 -3.06 16.05
C TYR A 12 -28.03 -3.33 16.21
N HIS A 13 -28.42 -4.11 17.21
CA HIS A 13 -29.83 -4.36 17.53
C HIS A 13 -30.18 -3.71 18.88
N PHE A 14 -30.97 -2.65 18.83
CA PHE A 14 -31.49 -1.97 20.01
C PHE A 14 -32.94 -2.36 20.28
N ARG A 15 -33.25 -2.71 21.53
CA ARG A 15 -34.61 -2.93 22.01
C ARG A 15 -34.80 -2.25 23.36
N ALA A 16 -35.70 -1.27 23.42
CA ALA A 16 -36.15 -0.64 24.66
C ALA A 16 -37.59 -0.15 24.54
N ASP A 17 -38.37 -0.31 25.60
CA ASP A 17 -39.71 0.28 25.77
C ASP A 17 -40.66 0.10 24.57
N GLY A 18 -40.66 -1.10 23.97
CA GLY A 18 -41.52 -1.45 22.82
C GLY A 18 -41.00 -0.99 21.45
N VAL A 19 -39.84 -0.33 21.39
CA VAL A 19 -39.18 0.09 20.15
C VAL A 19 -38.03 -0.86 19.83
N GLN A 20 -37.99 -1.33 18.58
CA GLN A 20 -36.89 -2.13 18.03
C GLN A 20 -36.22 -1.36 16.89
N MET A 21 -34.91 -1.21 16.96
CA MET A 21 -34.08 -0.67 15.87
C MET A 21 -32.99 -1.68 15.53
N SER A 22 -32.77 -1.95 14.24
CA SER A 22 -31.66 -2.77 13.76
C SER A 22 -30.82 -2.00 12.74
N LEU A 23 -29.49 -2.17 12.82
CA LEU A 23 -28.53 -1.77 11.82
C LEU A 23 -27.80 -3.03 11.38
N ASP A 24 -28.22 -3.60 10.27
CA ASP A 24 -27.64 -4.79 9.70
C ASP A 24 -26.60 -4.41 8.65
N TRP A 25 -25.40 -4.97 8.74
CA TRP A 25 -24.43 -4.82 7.66
C TRP A 25 -24.94 -5.55 6.42
N ARG A 26 -24.74 -4.98 5.24
CA ARG A 26 -24.97 -5.71 3.98
C ARG A 26 -24.11 -6.97 3.99
N THR A 27 -24.69 -8.11 3.65
CA THR A 27 -24.05 -9.45 3.75
C THR A 27 -22.62 -9.50 3.18
N ASN A 28 -22.38 -8.82 2.06
CA ASN A 28 -21.07 -8.81 1.38
C ASN A 28 -20.21 -7.57 1.67
N PHE A 29 -20.64 -6.67 2.58
CA PHE A 29 -19.96 -5.40 2.84
C PHE A 29 -18.49 -5.61 3.20
N GLY A 30 -18.19 -6.51 4.13
CA GLY A 30 -16.81 -6.79 4.55
C GLY A 30 -15.94 -7.27 3.38
N ALA A 31 -16.40 -8.30 2.66
CA ALA A 31 -15.68 -8.87 1.52
C ALA A 31 -15.42 -7.84 0.41
N GLU A 32 -16.41 -7.01 0.08
CA GLU A 32 -16.29 -5.96 -0.92
C GLU A 32 -15.30 -4.87 -0.50
N LYS A 33 -15.33 -4.44 0.77
CA LYS A 33 -14.40 -3.43 1.29
C LYS A 33 -12.97 -3.96 1.38
N THR A 34 -12.79 -5.23 1.76
CA THR A 34 -11.48 -5.90 1.70
C THR A 34 -10.95 -5.96 0.27
N ALA A 35 -11.78 -6.37 -0.70
CA ALA A 35 -11.37 -6.43 -2.10
C ALA A 35 -11.03 -5.04 -2.67
N ALA A 36 -11.79 -4.00 -2.29
CA ALA A 36 -11.51 -2.62 -2.66
C ALA A 36 -10.19 -2.12 -2.06
N LEU A 37 -9.90 -2.47 -0.80
CA LEU A 37 -8.64 -2.12 -0.14
C LEU A 37 -7.44 -2.83 -0.79
N GLN A 38 -7.57 -4.12 -1.12
CA GLN A 38 -6.51 -4.86 -1.82
C GLN A 38 -6.18 -4.25 -3.19
N LYS A 39 -7.20 -3.81 -3.94
CA LYS A 39 -7.00 -3.08 -5.21
C LYS A 39 -6.25 -1.76 -4.99
N ALA A 40 -6.60 -1.03 -3.93
CA ALA A 40 -5.91 0.22 -3.57
C ALA A 40 -4.44 -0.05 -3.22
N GLN A 41 -4.17 -1.05 -2.37
CA GLN A 41 -2.82 -1.46 -1.98
C GLN A 41 -1.98 -1.84 -3.20
N PHE A 42 -2.54 -2.65 -4.10
CA PHE A 42 -1.87 -3.05 -5.34
C PHE A 42 -1.50 -1.86 -6.22
N ALA A 43 -2.44 -0.95 -6.48
CA ALA A 43 -2.21 0.23 -7.30
C ALA A 43 -1.13 1.15 -6.69
N THR A 44 -1.20 1.37 -5.37
CA THR A 44 -0.18 2.15 -4.65
C THR A 44 1.19 1.48 -4.72
N ALA A 45 1.27 0.17 -4.51
CA ALA A 45 2.53 -0.57 -4.54
C ALA A 45 3.19 -0.52 -5.92
N GLN A 46 2.42 -0.60 -7.01
CA GLN A 46 2.94 -0.44 -8.37
C GLN A 46 3.52 0.96 -8.60
N LYS A 47 2.81 2.00 -8.14
CA LYS A 47 3.29 3.39 -8.27
C LYS A 47 4.55 3.63 -7.42
N ALA A 48 4.56 3.12 -6.19
CA ALA A 48 5.73 3.17 -5.32
C ALA A 48 6.93 2.48 -5.97
N ALA A 49 6.75 1.27 -6.51
CA ALA A 49 7.81 0.56 -7.21
C ALA A 49 8.38 1.37 -8.38
N ALA A 50 7.52 2.01 -9.20
CA ALA A 50 7.95 2.83 -10.33
C ALA A 50 8.73 4.09 -9.92
N LEU A 51 8.43 4.67 -8.76
CA LEU A 51 9.18 5.82 -8.23
C LEU A 51 10.53 5.38 -7.66
N ILE A 52 10.53 4.30 -6.87
CA ILE A 52 11.75 3.72 -6.28
C ILE A 52 12.71 3.22 -7.37
N ASP A 53 12.18 2.76 -8.50
CA ASP A 53 12.90 2.23 -9.66
C ASP A 53 14.03 3.14 -10.19
N GLN A 54 13.90 4.45 -9.98
CA GLN A 54 14.90 5.46 -10.37
C GLN A 54 16.14 5.47 -9.47
N TYR A 55 16.03 4.95 -8.25
CA TYR A 55 17.07 4.90 -7.22
C TYR A 55 17.77 3.54 -7.15
N VAL A 56 17.12 2.48 -7.65
CA VAL A 56 17.68 1.12 -7.63
C VAL A 56 18.98 1.07 -8.44
N PRO A 57 20.08 0.51 -7.92
CA PRO A 57 21.29 0.27 -8.70
C PRO A 57 21.00 -0.46 -10.01
N PHE A 58 21.58 0.06 -11.10
CA PHE A 58 21.39 -0.47 -12.44
C PHE A 58 22.74 -0.78 -13.07
N ASP A 59 22.95 -2.06 -13.36
CA ASP A 59 24.07 -2.57 -14.14
C ASP A 59 23.49 -3.43 -15.28
N THR A 60 23.13 -4.69 -14.97
CA THR A 60 22.42 -5.60 -15.90
C THR A 60 20.89 -5.53 -15.79
N GLY A 61 20.36 -4.81 -14.80
CA GLY A 61 18.92 -4.70 -14.54
C GLY A 61 18.30 -5.85 -13.72
N ILE A 62 19.06 -6.88 -13.34
CA ILE A 62 18.53 -8.04 -12.59
C ILE A 62 17.97 -7.62 -11.21
N LEU A 63 18.70 -6.78 -10.45
CA LEU A 63 18.21 -6.28 -9.15
C LEU A 63 16.90 -5.52 -9.32
N LYS A 64 16.88 -4.54 -10.22
CA LYS A 64 15.72 -3.74 -10.56
C LYS A 64 14.50 -4.60 -10.91
N ASN A 65 14.68 -5.57 -11.81
CA ASN A 65 13.61 -6.42 -12.29
C ASN A 65 13.15 -7.47 -11.27
N SER A 66 13.97 -7.80 -10.26
CA SER A 66 13.61 -8.76 -9.22
C SER A 66 12.37 -8.36 -8.43
N VAL A 67 12.10 -7.05 -8.31
CA VAL A 67 10.90 -6.53 -7.64
C VAL A 67 9.62 -7.06 -8.29
N ASN A 68 9.60 -7.26 -9.60
CA ASN A 68 8.40 -7.72 -10.29
C ASN A 68 8.09 -9.22 -10.03
N GLN A 69 9.10 -9.99 -9.63
CA GLN A 69 8.97 -11.44 -9.43
C GLN A 69 8.88 -11.82 -7.94
N ALA A 70 9.55 -11.06 -7.07
CA ALA A 70 9.69 -11.38 -5.65
C ALA A 70 8.70 -10.63 -4.75
N SER A 71 8.09 -9.55 -5.26
CA SER A 71 7.18 -8.70 -4.49
C SER A 71 5.77 -9.26 -4.45
N LYS A 72 5.06 -8.91 -3.39
CA LYS A 72 3.63 -9.15 -3.24
C LYS A 72 2.91 -7.82 -3.24
N PHE A 73 2.58 -7.35 -4.44
CA PHE A 73 1.95 -6.04 -4.64
C PHE A 73 0.56 -5.97 -3.99
N ASP A 74 -0.16 -7.10 -3.94
CA ASP A 74 -1.44 -7.28 -3.26
C ASP A 74 -1.35 -7.10 -1.74
N GLU A 75 -0.20 -7.41 -1.13
CA GLU A 75 0.09 -7.16 0.28
C GLU A 75 0.81 -5.81 0.50
N GLY A 76 1.09 -5.05 -0.57
CA GLY A 76 1.87 -3.81 -0.50
C GLY A 76 3.36 -4.02 -0.20
N LEU A 77 3.88 -5.24 -0.38
CA LEU A 77 5.25 -5.60 -0.07
C LEU A 77 6.14 -5.60 -1.31
N LEU A 78 7.16 -4.74 -1.31
CA LEU A 78 8.19 -4.68 -2.36
C LEU A 78 9.47 -5.38 -1.90
N VAL A 79 9.94 -6.39 -2.64
CA VAL A 79 11.10 -7.22 -2.30
C VAL A 79 12.11 -7.22 -3.43
N TYR A 80 13.37 -6.92 -3.10
CA TYR A 80 14.50 -7.03 -4.01
C TYR A 80 15.35 -8.25 -3.61
N ASN A 81 15.24 -9.37 -4.33
CA ASN A 81 15.69 -10.69 -3.85
C ASN A 81 16.98 -11.22 -4.50
N THR A 82 17.86 -10.36 -4.99
CA THR A 82 19.13 -10.83 -5.56
C THR A 82 20.17 -11.11 -4.48
N PRO A 83 21.13 -12.05 -4.70
CA PRO A 83 22.17 -12.38 -3.71
C PRO A 83 23.00 -11.18 -3.25
N TYR A 84 23.10 -10.16 -4.09
CA TYR A 84 23.85 -8.94 -3.83
C TYR A 84 22.98 -7.74 -3.42
N ALA A 85 21.64 -7.87 -3.39
CA ALA A 85 20.73 -6.79 -3.01
C ALA A 85 21.11 -6.17 -1.66
N ARG A 86 21.29 -7.02 -0.63
CA ARG A 86 21.70 -6.57 0.71
C ARG A 86 23.04 -5.83 0.68
N ARG A 87 24.03 -6.38 -0.03
CA ARG A 87 25.36 -5.75 -0.12
C ARG A 87 25.26 -4.40 -0.80
N GLN A 88 24.56 -4.30 -1.93
CA GLN A 88 24.37 -3.04 -2.66
C GLN A 88 23.56 -2.02 -1.86
N PHE A 89 22.59 -2.48 -1.06
CA PHE A 89 21.76 -1.60 -0.25
C PHE A 89 22.56 -0.92 0.87
N TYR A 90 23.50 -1.64 1.48
CA TYR A 90 24.30 -1.17 2.61
C TYR A 90 25.75 -0.82 2.26
N LEU A 91 26.14 -0.87 0.98
CA LEU A 91 27.55 -0.75 0.58
C LEU A 91 28.15 0.62 0.93
N HIS A 92 27.32 1.67 0.86
CA HIS A 92 27.72 3.05 1.00
C HIS A 92 26.76 3.80 1.94
N PRO A 93 27.22 4.85 2.64
CA PRO A 93 26.35 5.79 3.32
C PRO A 93 25.24 6.32 2.40
N GLU A 94 24.11 6.68 2.98
CA GLU A 94 22.98 7.24 2.25
C GLU A 94 23.38 8.56 1.56
N GLY A 95 23.14 8.66 0.25
CA GLY A 95 23.43 9.88 -0.53
C GLY A 95 24.84 9.97 -1.12
N GLU A 96 25.68 8.94 -0.95
CA GLU A 96 27.03 8.89 -1.51
C GLU A 96 27.15 7.92 -2.69
N CYS A 97 28.20 8.10 -3.52
CA CYS A 97 28.54 7.24 -4.66
C CYS A 97 27.33 6.94 -5.57
N LEU A 98 26.55 7.98 -5.89
CA LEU A 98 25.38 7.84 -6.75
C LEU A 98 25.78 7.79 -8.23
N HIS A 99 25.06 7.00 -9.00
CA HIS A 99 25.35 6.70 -10.39
C HIS A 99 24.09 6.75 -11.27
N GLY A 100 24.26 6.55 -12.57
CA GLY A 100 23.20 6.57 -13.57
C GLY A 100 22.89 7.97 -14.11
N GLU A 101 22.05 8.03 -15.13
CA GLU A 101 21.75 9.27 -15.89
C GLU A 101 21.13 10.38 -15.02
N ASN A 102 20.37 10.00 -14.00
CA ASN A 102 19.75 10.91 -13.04
C ASN A 102 20.61 11.19 -11.80
N GLY A 103 21.75 10.50 -11.65
CA GLY A 103 22.59 10.60 -10.45
C GLY A 103 21.89 10.16 -9.16
N LEU A 104 20.84 9.33 -9.24
CA LEU A 104 20.08 8.88 -8.06
C LEU A 104 20.37 7.42 -7.68
N ARG A 105 20.95 6.61 -8.57
CA ARG A 105 21.09 5.17 -8.33
C ARG A 105 22.19 4.89 -7.32
N GLY A 106 21.87 4.16 -6.25
CA GLY A 106 22.85 3.90 -5.19
C GLY A 106 22.25 3.20 -3.97
N SER A 107 23.02 3.13 -2.88
CA SER A 107 22.60 2.52 -1.60
C SER A 107 21.33 3.16 -1.02
N TYR A 108 20.69 2.46 -0.08
CA TYR A 108 19.47 2.93 0.62
C TYR A 108 18.38 3.47 -0.32
N TRP A 109 18.26 2.88 -1.52
CA TRP A 109 17.37 3.38 -2.57
C TRP A 109 15.90 3.47 -2.14
N GLY A 110 15.46 2.56 -1.27
CA GLY A 110 14.10 2.58 -0.72
C GLY A 110 13.85 3.76 0.20
N GLN A 111 14.77 4.02 1.15
CA GLN A 111 14.64 5.15 2.08
C GLN A 111 14.76 6.48 1.35
N ARG A 112 15.71 6.62 0.41
CA ARG A 112 15.87 7.85 -0.37
C ARG A 112 14.65 8.14 -1.23
N ALA A 113 14.12 7.13 -1.92
CA ALA A 113 12.89 7.29 -2.67
C ALA A 113 11.69 7.63 -1.77
N LEU A 114 11.62 7.08 -0.56
CA LEU A 114 10.58 7.45 0.42
C LEU A 114 10.77 8.84 1.01
N ALA A 115 12.00 9.31 1.17
CA ALA A 115 12.29 10.67 1.61
C ALA A 115 11.81 11.70 0.58
N ASP A 116 12.01 11.41 -0.71
CA ASP A 116 11.64 12.32 -1.79
C ASP A 116 10.16 12.20 -2.21
N TYR A 117 9.61 10.98 -2.21
CA TYR A 117 8.27 10.70 -2.76
C TYR A 117 7.28 10.14 -1.73
N GLY A 118 7.63 10.05 -0.45
CA GLY A 118 6.76 9.49 0.58
C GLY A 118 5.38 10.16 0.66
N GLU A 119 5.35 11.50 0.62
CA GLU A 119 4.10 12.26 0.59
C GLU A 119 3.29 12.00 -0.69
N ALA A 120 3.96 11.92 -1.84
CA ALA A 120 3.30 11.61 -3.11
C ALA A 120 2.70 10.18 -3.10
N ILE A 121 3.40 9.20 -2.53
CA ILE A 121 2.92 7.83 -2.36
C ILE A 121 1.72 7.80 -1.41
N ALA A 122 1.76 8.54 -0.30
CA ALA A 122 0.64 8.66 0.64
C ALA A 122 -0.59 9.32 0.00
N TYR A 123 -0.38 10.36 -0.81
CA TYR A 123 -1.44 10.99 -1.59
C TYR A 123 -2.06 10.01 -2.61
N ILE A 124 -1.24 9.27 -3.35
CA ILE A 124 -1.70 8.24 -4.29
C ILE A 124 -2.49 7.15 -3.55
N ALA A 125 -2.04 6.73 -2.36
CA ALA A 125 -2.77 5.77 -1.53
C ALA A 125 -4.15 6.31 -1.13
N THR A 126 -4.23 7.58 -0.74
CA THR A 126 -5.48 8.23 -0.37
C THR A 126 -6.44 8.32 -1.55
N GLN A 127 -5.93 8.70 -2.74
CA GLN A 127 -6.71 8.70 -3.98
C GLN A 127 -7.20 7.29 -4.33
N ALA A 128 -6.34 6.28 -4.28
CA ALA A 128 -6.71 4.90 -4.59
C ALA A 128 -7.81 4.39 -3.65
N VAL A 129 -7.67 4.61 -2.34
CA VAL A 129 -8.72 4.25 -1.37
C VAL A 129 -10.01 5.00 -1.69
N THR A 130 -9.96 6.30 -1.95
CA THR A 130 -11.16 7.10 -2.29
C THR A 130 -11.84 6.58 -3.56
N THR A 131 -11.07 6.23 -4.60
CA THR A 131 -11.60 5.68 -5.84
C THR A 131 -12.25 4.31 -5.62
N PHE A 132 -11.58 3.38 -4.93
CA PHE A 132 -12.06 2.01 -4.78
C PHE A 132 -13.11 1.84 -3.68
N TRP A 133 -13.04 2.61 -2.60
CA TRP A 133 -14.01 2.58 -1.50
C TRP A 133 -15.18 3.55 -1.72
N GLY A 134 -14.87 4.72 -2.27
CA GLY A 134 -15.74 5.87 -2.27
C GLY A 134 -16.67 5.96 -3.47
N GLY A 135 -16.42 5.21 -4.56
CA GLY A 135 -17.30 5.13 -5.74
C GLY A 135 -18.04 6.45 -5.97
N MET A 136 -17.31 7.53 -6.28
CA MET A 136 -17.93 8.82 -6.58
C MET A 136 -18.86 8.58 -7.77
N GLY A 137 -20.15 8.45 -7.47
CA GLY A 137 -21.19 8.87 -8.38
C GLY A 137 -20.83 10.28 -8.83
N HIS A 138 -20.92 10.48 -10.15
CA HIS A 138 -20.97 11.81 -10.74
C HIS A 138 -21.79 12.76 -9.85
N LEU A 139 -21.18 13.90 -9.49
CA LEU A 139 -21.92 15.10 -9.13
C LEU A 139 -22.64 15.63 -10.38
#